data_AF-A0A512HR66-F1
#
_entry.id   AF-A0A512HR66-F1
#
_cell.length_a   1.000
_cell.length_b   1.000
_cell.length_c   1.000
_cell.angle_alpha   90.00
_cell.angle_beta   90.00
_cell.angle_gamma   90.00
#
_symmetry.space_group_name_H-M   'P 1'
#
loop_
_entity.id
_entity.type
_entity.pdbx_description
1 polymer ?
#
loop_
_entity_poly.entity_id
_entity_poly.type
_entity_poly.pdbx_seq_one_letter_code
_entity_poly.pdbx_strand_id
1 'polypeptide(L)'
;MRALIVGLIGAVLLGPAVLFLGIGVLLNPAARATCLTGTAGLRVGTMPDHVDAMTGDGTAVRLERNQLQHAATIISTGANLDDVGREGIVIALMAALTESRLRMLANTRAHPSSGAFANDGDGGDHDSLGLFQMRPSTGWGTVADLMDPRFQARAFFGGPTGPHGGSPRGLLDISGWRTMSKGAAAQAVEVSRYPDRYAAWEPVAEKILDTLTGSTGAAAAVPETGQVVFPLPNGSWVRSSGFGMRRHPVTGVYKLHTGADYAAPAGTPIVAAADGRVASAGPATGYGNLILIEHTVNGSTVATGYAHMNADGIHVQPGDRVTAGQHIADVGMSGYTTGPHLHFEIRPGGSDRSPVDPEPWLTGRGATSLDQTSTGTAPGCHPDTADGYVGTDPDEAVEDPTGDGRITARMAHVLSQLETTFPESSWACWRAGSPSTNDHAAGRACDGTFGNKIGTRAAGASLAVGWRVTNWLKANATQLGVEYLIWQGKIWSVARASEGWRSYNGGGTFDPRSVTGGHFDHLHVAVAAPSPAS
;
A
#
# COMPACT_ATOMS: atom_id res chain seq x y z
N MET A 1 9.29 -70.67 -2.90
CA MET A 1 9.90 -70.06 -4.11
C MET A 1 8.93 -69.23 -4.97
N ARG A 2 7.60 -69.42 -4.92
CA ARG A 2 6.64 -68.61 -5.71
C ARG A 2 6.26 -67.26 -5.08
N ALA A 3 6.38 -67.09 -3.75
CA ALA A 3 6.05 -65.83 -3.06
C ALA A 3 7.13 -64.74 -3.21
N LEU A 4 8.40 -65.12 -3.40
CA LEU A 4 9.51 -64.18 -3.56
C LEU A 4 9.57 -63.55 -4.97
N ILE A 5 9.00 -64.20 -5.97
CA ILE A 5 8.99 -63.70 -7.36
C ILE A 5 7.91 -62.61 -7.56
N VAL A 6 6.79 -62.69 -6.83
CA VAL A 6 5.72 -61.67 -6.93
C VAL A 6 6.13 -60.35 -6.25
N GLY A 7 6.90 -60.42 -5.15
CA GLY A 7 7.43 -59.22 -4.47
C GLY A 7 8.44 -58.43 -5.31
N LEU A 8 9.24 -59.11 -6.13
CA LEU A 8 10.23 -58.44 -6.99
C LEU A 8 9.58 -57.75 -8.20
N ILE A 9 8.50 -58.31 -8.74
CA ILE A 9 7.78 -57.72 -9.89
C ILE A 9 7.02 -56.44 -9.47
N GLY A 10 6.46 -56.40 -8.26
CA GLY A 10 5.83 -55.19 -7.72
C GLY A 10 6.80 -54.02 -7.52
N ALA A 11 8.03 -54.30 -7.07
CA ALA A 11 9.05 -53.27 -6.87
C ALA A 11 9.62 -52.69 -8.18
N VAL A 12 9.70 -53.50 -9.24
CA VAL A 12 10.20 -53.05 -10.56
C VAL A 12 9.14 -52.27 -11.34
N LEU A 13 7.84 -52.56 -11.13
CA LEU A 13 6.75 -51.85 -11.81
C LEU A 13 6.27 -50.58 -11.08
N LEU A 14 6.45 -50.48 -9.76
CA LEU A 14 6.04 -49.30 -8.97
C LEU A 14 7.22 -48.40 -8.56
N GLY A 15 8.47 -48.89 -8.64
CA GLY A 15 9.68 -48.13 -8.34
C GLY A 15 9.83 -46.84 -9.17
N PRO A 16 9.58 -46.84 -10.49
CA PRO A 16 9.65 -45.60 -11.28
C PRO A 16 8.58 -44.59 -10.88
N ALA A 17 7.35 -45.04 -10.56
CA ALA A 17 6.25 -44.14 -10.23
C ALA A 17 6.47 -43.41 -8.89
N VAL A 18 7.05 -44.08 -7.89
CA VAL A 18 7.35 -43.44 -6.59
C VAL A 18 8.58 -42.51 -6.67
N LEU A 19 9.56 -42.82 -7.53
CA LEU A 19 10.71 -41.93 -7.76
C LEU A 19 10.34 -40.66 -8.55
N PHE A 20 9.41 -40.77 -9.52
CA PHE A 20 8.89 -39.60 -10.26
C PHE A 20 7.94 -38.73 -9.42
N LEU A 21 7.21 -39.29 -8.45
CA LEU A 21 6.43 -38.51 -7.48
C LEU A 21 7.34 -37.78 -6.46
N GLY A 22 8.47 -38.37 -6.05
CA GLY A 22 9.43 -37.73 -5.14
C GLY A 22 10.24 -36.58 -5.78
N ILE A 23 10.61 -36.71 -7.06
CA ILE A 23 11.36 -35.67 -7.79
C ILE A 23 10.42 -34.55 -8.29
N GLY A 24 9.17 -34.88 -8.65
CA GLY A 24 8.15 -33.89 -9.02
C GLY A 24 7.75 -32.94 -7.90
N VAL A 25 7.88 -33.34 -6.63
CA VAL A 25 7.64 -32.46 -5.47
C VAL A 25 8.84 -31.56 -5.16
N LEU A 26 10.07 -31.97 -5.52
CA LEU A 26 11.28 -31.17 -5.30
C LEU A 26 11.55 -30.13 -6.39
N LEU A 27 10.95 -30.28 -7.57
CA LEU A 27 11.12 -29.40 -8.73
C LEU A 27 9.85 -28.66 -9.16
N ASN A 28 8.79 -28.71 -8.35
CA ASN A 28 7.58 -27.91 -8.58
C ASN A 28 7.70 -26.55 -7.87
N PRO A 29 7.84 -25.41 -8.59
CA PRO A 29 7.85 -24.08 -7.98
C PRO A 29 6.53 -23.74 -7.27
N ALA A 30 5.43 -24.43 -7.56
CA ALA A 30 4.16 -24.26 -6.85
C ALA A 30 4.14 -24.93 -5.46
N ALA A 31 5.09 -25.83 -5.15
CA ALA A 31 5.19 -26.50 -3.84
C ALA A 31 6.14 -25.78 -2.85
N ARG A 32 6.85 -24.73 -3.29
CA ARG A 32 7.62 -23.83 -2.40
C ARG A 32 6.87 -22.58 -1.98
N ALA A 33 5.63 -22.40 -2.44
CA ALA A 33 4.71 -21.43 -1.88
C ALA A 33 4.11 -21.98 -0.58
N THR A 34 4.95 -22.19 0.43
CA THR A 34 4.48 -22.09 1.80
C THR A 34 4.12 -20.62 1.96
N CYS A 35 2.83 -20.29 1.85
CA CYS A 35 2.31 -19.02 2.32
C CYS A 35 2.55 -18.97 3.83
N LEU A 36 3.77 -18.60 4.22
CA LEU A 36 4.00 -17.93 5.48
C LEU A 36 3.12 -16.68 5.41
N THR A 37 2.11 -16.66 6.27
CA THR A 37 1.43 -15.44 6.68
C THR A 37 2.50 -14.38 6.88
N GLY A 38 2.45 -13.31 6.08
CA GLY A 38 3.48 -12.30 6.03
C GLY A 38 3.63 -11.56 7.35
N THR A 39 4.47 -12.07 8.23
CA THR A 39 5.27 -11.25 9.15
C THR A 39 6.61 -11.01 8.47
N ALA A 40 6.60 -10.17 7.43
CA ALA A 40 7.80 -9.41 7.10
C ALA A 40 8.10 -8.53 8.33
N GLY A 41 8.98 -9.04 9.21
CA GLY A 41 9.14 -8.51 10.56
C GLY A 41 9.49 -7.02 10.55
N LEU A 42 8.64 -6.20 11.17
CA LEU A 42 8.93 -4.81 11.48
C LEU A 42 10.20 -4.79 12.35
N ARG A 43 11.31 -4.31 11.78
CA ARG A 43 12.59 -4.17 12.50
C ARG A 43 12.84 -2.70 12.78
N VAL A 44 13.19 -2.39 14.03
CA VAL A 44 13.64 -1.05 14.41
C VAL A 44 14.98 -0.78 13.73
N GLY A 45 15.04 0.28 12.92
CA GLY A 45 16.22 0.80 12.24
C GLY A 45 16.92 1.90 13.06
N THR A 46 17.47 2.89 12.36
CA THR A 46 18.23 3.99 12.99
C THR A 46 17.32 4.93 13.77
N MET A 47 17.65 5.19 15.04
CA MET A 47 16.88 6.07 15.91
C MET A 47 17.41 7.51 15.89
N PRO A 48 16.59 8.51 15.50
CA PRO A 48 16.97 9.91 15.53
C PRO A 48 17.01 10.47 16.96
N ASP A 49 17.55 11.67 17.13
CA ASP A 49 17.60 12.35 18.43
C ASP A 49 16.23 12.86 18.89
N HIS A 50 15.34 13.16 17.95
CA HIS A 50 13.98 13.58 18.23
C HIS A 50 13.07 13.34 17.02
N VAL A 51 11.75 13.39 17.25
CA VAL A 51 10.71 13.43 16.23
C VAL A 51 9.75 14.56 16.54
N ASP A 52 9.57 15.48 15.59
CA ASP A 52 8.48 16.45 15.61
C ASP A 52 7.27 15.87 14.87
N ALA A 53 6.09 16.00 15.48
CA ALA A 53 4.83 15.48 14.97
C ALA A 53 3.67 16.40 15.35
N MET A 54 2.48 16.13 14.80
CA MET A 54 1.25 16.84 15.11
C MET A 54 0.17 15.82 15.47
N THR A 55 -0.55 16.06 16.56
CA THR A 55 -1.72 15.26 16.95
C THR A 55 -2.90 15.54 16.02
N GLY A 56 -3.91 14.67 16.03
CA GLY A 56 -5.11 14.79 15.20
C GLY A 56 -5.94 16.05 15.48
N ASP A 57 -5.77 16.68 16.64
CA ASP A 57 -6.38 17.96 17.01
C ASP A 57 -5.53 19.19 16.63
N GLY A 58 -4.38 18.99 15.97
CA GLY A 58 -3.50 20.06 15.51
C GLY A 58 -2.45 20.53 16.52
N THR A 59 -2.30 19.86 17.66
CA THR A 59 -1.26 20.20 18.65
C THR A 59 0.11 19.71 18.19
N ALA A 60 1.10 20.61 18.12
CA ALA A 60 2.48 20.25 17.83
C ALA A 60 3.12 19.53 19.04
N VAL A 61 3.81 18.43 18.77
CA VAL A 61 4.49 17.62 19.80
C VAL A 61 5.89 17.28 19.32
N ARG A 62 6.84 17.35 20.25
CA ARG A 62 8.21 16.91 20.06
C ARG A 62 8.52 15.76 21.01
N LEU A 63 9.03 14.66 20.47
CA LEU A 63 9.45 13.49 21.23
C LEU A 63 10.96 13.36 21.17
N GLU A 64 11.58 13.30 22.34
CA GLU A 64 13.03 13.21 22.49
C GLU A 64 13.52 11.75 22.45
N ARG A 65 14.84 11.57 22.30
CA ARG A 65 15.49 10.27 22.09
C ARG A 65 15.10 9.19 23.10
N ASN A 66 14.92 9.53 24.38
CA ASN A 66 14.49 8.57 25.42
C ASN A 66 13.06 8.05 25.18
N GLN A 67 12.12 8.92 24.81
CA GLN A 67 10.76 8.52 24.44
C GLN A 67 10.76 7.61 23.20
N LEU A 68 11.65 7.88 22.23
CA LEU A 68 11.83 7.03 21.05
C LEU A 68 12.44 5.67 21.39
N GLN A 69 13.27 5.55 22.45
CA GLN A 69 13.76 4.26 22.94
C GLN A 69 12.63 3.41 23.54
N HIS A 70 11.70 4.03 24.26
CA HIS A 70 10.51 3.34 24.75
C HIS A 70 9.59 2.91 23.61
N ALA A 71 9.35 3.78 22.62
CA ALA A 71 8.61 3.42 21.42
C ALA A 71 9.25 2.25 20.65
N ALA A 72 10.57 2.27 20.44
CA ALA A 72 11.29 1.15 19.83
C ALA A 72 11.11 -0.17 20.59
N THR A 73 11.02 -0.11 21.92
CA THR A 73 10.75 -1.28 22.76
C THR A 73 9.33 -1.82 22.52
N ILE A 74 8.32 -0.95 22.43
CA ILE A 74 6.95 -1.34 22.09
C ILE A 74 6.90 -1.97 20.69
N ILE A 75 7.51 -1.32 19.70
CA ILE A 75 7.55 -1.78 18.30
C ILE A 75 8.21 -3.15 18.20
N SER A 76 9.41 -3.32 18.76
CA SER A 76 10.14 -4.59 18.72
C SER A 76 9.41 -5.68 19.50
N THR A 77 8.73 -5.36 20.60
CA THR A 77 7.92 -6.33 21.33
C THR A 77 6.73 -6.80 20.50
N GLY A 78 5.94 -5.87 19.96
CA GLY A 78 4.77 -6.21 19.15
C GLY A 78 5.13 -6.92 17.84
N ALA A 79 6.25 -6.55 17.21
CA ALA A 79 6.73 -7.19 15.99
C ALA A 79 7.14 -8.66 16.17
N ASN A 80 7.44 -9.07 17.41
CA ASN A 80 7.80 -10.44 17.77
C ASN A 80 6.60 -11.24 18.32
N LEU A 81 5.40 -10.66 18.35
CA LEU A 81 4.18 -11.34 18.76
C LEU A 81 3.30 -11.61 17.54
N ASP A 82 2.83 -12.85 17.45
CA ASP A 82 1.84 -13.23 16.44
C ASP A 82 0.55 -12.41 16.63
N ASP A 83 -0.13 -12.17 15.53
CA ASP A 83 -1.41 -11.46 15.48
C ASP A 83 -1.44 -10.01 15.99
N VAL A 84 -0.32 -9.39 16.39
CA VAL A 84 -0.27 -7.95 16.71
C VAL A 84 -0.21 -7.10 15.44
N GLY A 85 0.76 -7.35 14.57
CA GLY A 85 0.96 -6.61 13.31
C GLY A 85 1.17 -5.10 13.49
N ARG A 86 1.15 -4.36 12.37
CA ARG A 86 1.32 -2.89 12.37
C ARG A 86 0.23 -2.19 13.20
N GLU A 87 -1.02 -2.56 12.98
CA GLU A 87 -2.18 -1.92 13.63
C GLU A 87 -2.12 -2.05 15.15
N GLY A 88 -1.77 -3.23 15.67
CA GLY A 88 -1.61 -3.43 17.11
C GLY A 88 -0.48 -2.58 17.70
N ILE A 89 0.64 -2.46 16.99
CA ILE A 89 1.76 -1.60 17.41
C ILE A 89 1.35 -0.12 17.44
N VAL A 90 0.61 0.36 16.45
CA VAL A 90 0.09 1.75 16.44
C VAL A 90 -0.84 1.97 17.64
N ILE A 91 -1.74 1.03 17.94
CA ILE A 91 -2.64 1.08 19.10
C ILE A 91 -1.85 1.17 20.42
N ALA A 92 -0.80 0.37 20.59
CA ALA A 92 0.06 0.42 21.77
C ALA A 92 0.81 1.75 21.89
N LEU A 93 1.34 2.28 20.78
CA LEU A 93 1.99 3.58 20.76
C LEU A 93 1.00 4.71 21.13
N MET A 94 -0.24 4.67 20.62
CA MET A 94 -1.29 5.62 20.98
C MET A 94 -1.62 5.59 22.48
N ALA A 95 -1.71 4.39 23.07
CA ALA A 95 -1.95 4.21 24.50
C ALA A 95 -0.80 4.80 25.33
N ALA A 96 0.44 4.38 25.08
CA ALA A 96 1.60 4.89 25.82
C ALA A 96 1.81 6.41 25.63
N LEU A 97 1.51 6.95 24.44
CA LEU A 97 1.49 8.39 24.19
C LEU A 97 0.44 9.09 25.04
N THR A 98 -0.76 8.53 25.14
CA THR A 98 -1.87 9.10 25.90
C THR A 98 -1.58 9.09 27.40
N GLU A 99 -1.12 7.96 27.93
CA GLU A 99 -0.97 7.69 29.36
C GLU A 99 0.27 8.35 29.97
N SER A 100 1.40 8.32 29.28
CA SER A 100 2.67 8.82 29.83
C SER A 100 3.44 9.74 28.89
N ARG A 101 2.96 9.96 27.66
CA ARG A 101 3.74 10.54 26.55
C ARG A 101 5.00 9.73 26.29
N LEU A 102 4.91 8.39 26.30
CA LEU A 102 6.04 7.46 26.15
C LEU A 102 7.13 7.62 27.21
N ARG A 103 6.77 8.04 28.42
CA ARG A 103 7.72 8.18 29.54
C ARG A 103 7.58 7.00 30.48
N MET A 104 8.70 6.44 30.90
CA MET A 104 8.74 5.38 31.89
C MET A 104 8.62 5.98 33.29
N LEU A 105 7.39 6.20 33.79
CA LEU A 105 7.13 6.91 35.04
C LEU A 105 7.16 5.99 36.27
N ALA A 106 7.91 6.36 37.30
CA ALA A 106 7.81 5.78 38.64
C ALA A 106 6.58 6.33 39.39
N ASN A 107 6.29 5.81 40.59
CA ASN A 107 5.31 6.37 41.51
C ASN A 107 5.82 6.19 42.93
N THR A 108 6.76 7.05 43.35
CA THR A 108 7.45 6.90 44.64
C THR A 108 6.54 7.12 45.84
N ARG A 109 5.41 7.80 45.63
CA ARG A 109 4.39 8.00 46.66
C ARG A 109 3.63 6.71 47.00
N ALA A 110 3.16 5.98 45.99
CA ALA A 110 2.45 4.72 46.20
C ALA A 110 3.42 3.54 46.38
N HIS A 111 4.55 3.59 45.67
CA HIS A 111 5.57 2.55 45.63
C HIS A 111 6.97 3.17 45.73
N PRO A 112 7.48 3.45 46.94
CA PRO A 112 8.80 4.06 47.13
C PRO A 112 9.94 3.31 46.42
N SER A 113 9.84 1.98 46.30
CA SER A 113 10.80 1.15 45.59
C SER A 113 10.85 1.38 44.07
N SER A 114 9.79 1.92 43.46
CA SER A 114 9.75 2.20 42.01
C SER A 114 10.81 3.23 41.58
N GLY A 115 11.16 4.17 42.46
CA GLY A 115 12.19 5.19 42.17
C GLY A 115 13.61 4.63 42.07
N ALA A 116 13.83 3.38 42.48
CA ALA A 116 15.13 2.70 42.35
C ALA A 116 15.35 2.09 40.95
N PHE A 117 14.31 2.00 40.12
CA PHE A 117 14.39 1.50 38.74
C PHE A 117 14.65 2.65 37.76
N ALA A 118 15.18 2.34 36.58
CA ALA A 118 15.35 3.33 35.52
C ALA A 118 13.99 3.95 35.14
N ASN A 119 13.90 5.28 35.16
CA ASN A 119 12.66 6.01 34.95
C ASN A 119 12.93 7.40 34.35
N ASP A 120 11.91 7.96 33.71
CA ASP A 120 11.91 9.30 33.12
C ASP A 120 11.30 10.36 34.05
N GLY A 121 10.97 9.99 35.29
CA GLY A 121 10.33 10.86 36.27
C GLY A 121 9.30 10.13 37.12
N ASP A 122 8.64 10.90 37.98
CA ASP A 122 7.65 10.41 38.93
C ASP A 122 6.24 10.84 38.50
N GLY A 123 5.34 9.87 38.38
CA GLY A 123 3.91 10.06 38.18
C GLY A 123 3.19 10.21 39.52
N GLY A 124 1.87 10.10 39.50
CA GLY A 124 1.10 10.21 40.75
C GLY A 124 -0.38 9.89 40.66
N ASP A 125 -0.85 9.32 39.53
CA ASP A 125 -2.23 8.86 39.43
C ASP A 125 -2.36 7.49 40.10
N HIS A 126 -3.15 7.41 41.17
CA HIS A 126 -3.32 6.20 41.99
C HIS A 126 -1.98 5.51 42.32
N ASP A 127 -1.88 4.21 42.04
CA ASP A 127 -0.69 3.37 42.13
C ASP A 127 -0.12 2.99 40.75
N SER A 128 -0.42 3.79 39.72
CA SER A 128 0.00 3.54 38.34
C SER A 128 1.51 3.70 38.15
N LEU A 129 2.07 2.88 37.26
CA LEU A 129 3.48 2.85 36.90
C LEU A 129 3.64 2.73 35.37
N GLY A 130 4.70 3.34 34.86
CA GLY A 130 5.26 3.05 33.55
C GLY A 130 4.58 3.65 32.32
N LEU A 131 4.89 3.07 31.16
CA LEU A 131 4.51 3.60 29.85
C LEU A 131 3.00 3.70 29.67
N PHE A 132 2.28 2.69 30.15
CA PHE A 132 0.82 2.55 30.03
C PHE A 132 0.09 2.89 31.33
N GLN A 133 0.79 3.41 32.36
CA GLN A 133 0.20 3.74 33.65
C GLN A 133 -0.58 2.56 34.29
N MET A 134 -0.03 1.35 34.15
CA MET A 134 -0.59 0.11 34.68
C MET A 134 -0.46 0.02 36.20
N ARG A 135 -1.37 -0.72 36.85
CA ARG A 135 -1.50 -0.73 38.31
C ARG A 135 -1.24 -2.12 38.92
N PRO A 136 -0.30 -2.25 39.88
CA PRO A 136 -0.12 -3.50 40.62
C PRO A 136 -1.41 -3.94 41.35
N SER A 137 -2.15 -3.00 41.94
CA SER A 137 -3.38 -3.31 42.68
C SER A 137 -4.51 -3.90 41.82
N THR A 138 -4.44 -3.78 40.50
CA THR A 138 -5.45 -4.36 39.58
C THR A 138 -4.94 -5.59 38.84
N GLY A 139 -3.77 -6.12 39.22
CA GLY A 139 -3.24 -7.39 38.68
C GLY A 139 -2.36 -7.27 37.43
N TRP A 140 -1.98 -6.06 37.01
CA TRP A 140 -1.07 -5.86 35.86
C TRP A 140 0.39 -6.26 36.12
N GLY A 141 0.75 -6.72 37.32
CA GLY A 141 2.12 -7.17 37.63
C GLY A 141 2.69 -6.54 38.90
N THR A 142 3.90 -6.95 39.27
CA THR A 142 4.61 -6.35 40.40
C THR A 142 5.19 -4.98 40.05
N VAL A 143 5.65 -4.21 41.04
CA VAL A 143 6.37 -2.95 40.80
C VAL A 143 7.59 -3.16 39.90
N ALA A 144 8.34 -4.26 40.10
CA ALA A 144 9.50 -4.56 39.28
C ALA A 144 9.11 -4.86 37.83
N ASP A 145 8.04 -5.63 37.63
CA ASP A 145 7.52 -5.94 36.29
C ASP A 145 7.04 -4.68 35.57
N LEU A 146 6.28 -3.82 36.27
CA LEU A 146 5.76 -2.58 35.70
C LEU A 146 6.82 -1.49 35.54
N MET A 147 8.01 -1.65 36.10
CA MET A 147 9.16 -0.80 35.79
C MET A 147 10.03 -1.34 34.64
N ASP A 148 9.64 -2.45 33.98
CA ASP A 148 10.26 -2.96 32.75
C ASP A 148 9.39 -2.61 31.52
N PRO A 149 9.89 -1.80 30.58
CA PRO A 149 9.14 -1.42 29.38
C PRO A 149 8.80 -2.60 28.46
N ARG A 150 9.61 -3.67 28.44
CA ARG A 150 9.30 -4.89 27.65
C ARG A 150 8.18 -5.69 28.28
N PHE A 151 8.20 -5.82 29.60
CA PHE A 151 7.12 -6.48 30.33
C PHE A 151 5.80 -5.75 30.08
N GLN A 152 5.77 -4.43 30.25
CA GLN A 152 4.59 -3.60 30.02
C GLN A 152 4.06 -3.68 28.58
N ALA A 153 4.94 -3.68 27.57
CA ALA A 153 4.50 -3.85 26.19
C ALA A 153 3.86 -5.24 25.98
N ARG A 154 4.45 -6.32 26.52
CA ARG A 154 3.85 -7.66 26.47
C ARG A 154 2.53 -7.74 27.25
N ALA A 155 2.44 -7.06 28.39
CA ALA A 155 1.23 -6.93 29.17
C ALA A 155 0.11 -6.27 28.36
N PHE A 156 0.41 -5.14 27.73
CA PHE A 156 -0.54 -4.38 26.90
C PHE A 156 -1.05 -5.23 25.74
N PHE A 157 -0.17 -5.92 25.00
CA PHE A 157 -0.60 -6.80 23.92
C PHE A 157 -1.38 -8.02 24.42
N GLY A 158 -1.03 -8.57 25.58
CA GLY A 158 -1.75 -9.68 26.20
C GLY A 158 -1.73 -10.95 25.36
N GLY A 159 -2.86 -11.66 25.35
CA GLY A 159 -3.03 -12.91 24.61
C GLY A 159 -2.51 -14.16 25.35
N PRO A 160 -2.58 -15.34 24.71
CA PRO A 160 -2.27 -16.63 25.34
C PRO A 160 -0.84 -16.75 25.91
N THR A 161 0.09 -15.97 25.37
CA THR A 161 1.51 -15.92 25.78
C THR A 161 1.84 -14.65 26.57
N GLY A 162 0.84 -13.83 26.87
CA GLY A 162 0.96 -12.61 27.67
C GLY A 162 1.26 -12.93 29.15
N PRO A 163 1.94 -12.01 29.87
CA PRO A 163 2.34 -12.25 31.26
C PRO A 163 1.17 -12.34 32.26
N HIS A 164 -0.05 -11.99 31.86
CA HIS A 164 -1.24 -11.94 32.73
C HIS A 164 -2.24 -13.08 32.51
N GLY A 165 -1.97 -14.02 31.60
CA GLY A 165 -2.88 -15.15 31.34
C GLY A 165 -4.32 -14.74 30.99
N GLY A 166 -4.50 -13.55 30.39
CA GLY A 166 -5.80 -13.00 29.97
C GLY A 166 -6.51 -12.11 31.00
N SER A 167 -5.94 -11.85 32.18
CA SER A 167 -6.53 -10.93 33.17
C SER A 167 -5.48 -10.17 34.00
N PRO A 168 -5.41 -8.83 33.93
CA PRO A 168 -6.18 -7.94 33.05
C PRO A 168 -6.00 -8.27 31.56
N ARG A 169 -7.04 -8.00 30.77
CA ARG A 169 -7.05 -8.29 29.33
C ARG A 169 -6.09 -7.34 28.60
N GLY A 170 -5.22 -7.88 27.76
CA GLY A 170 -4.49 -7.08 26.77
C GLY A 170 -5.25 -6.97 25.45
N LEU A 171 -4.62 -6.35 24.45
CA LEU A 171 -5.20 -6.11 23.13
C LEU A 171 -5.69 -7.41 22.45
N LEU A 172 -4.88 -8.46 22.49
CA LEU A 172 -5.18 -9.75 21.86
C LEU A 172 -6.28 -10.53 22.57
N ASP A 173 -6.58 -10.18 23.82
CA ASP A 173 -7.68 -10.79 24.59
C ASP A 173 -9.05 -10.14 24.26
N ILE A 174 -9.07 -9.07 23.47
CA ILE A 174 -10.28 -8.34 23.09
C ILE A 174 -10.81 -8.88 21.75
N SER A 175 -11.95 -9.58 21.82
CA SER A 175 -12.63 -10.07 20.60
C SER A 175 -12.97 -8.91 19.66
N GLY A 176 -12.58 -9.05 18.39
CA GLY A 176 -12.90 -8.08 17.34
C GLY A 176 -12.05 -6.79 17.37
N TRP A 177 -10.97 -6.71 18.16
CA TRP A 177 -10.16 -5.49 18.26
C TRP A 177 -9.65 -4.98 16.89
N ARG A 178 -9.41 -5.87 15.92
CA ARG A 178 -9.00 -5.52 14.54
C ARG A 178 -10.06 -4.78 13.74
N THR A 179 -11.32 -4.88 14.14
CA THR A 179 -12.47 -4.21 13.50
C THR A 179 -12.91 -2.96 14.27
N MET A 180 -12.31 -2.71 15.45
CA MET A 180 -12.51 -1.48 16.20
C MET A 180 -11.69 -0.35 15.58
N SER A 181 -12.11 0.91 15.80
CA SER A 181 -11.17 2.02 15.60
C SER A 181 -9.97 1.85 16.54
N LYS A 182 -8.78 2.28 16.12
CA LYS A 182 -7.56 2.13 16.94
C LYS A 182 -7.71 2.76 18.32
N GLY A 183 -8.36 3.93 18.40
CA GLY A 183 -8.68 4.59 19.67
C GLY A 183 -9.62 3.77 20.56
N ALA A 184 -10.65 3.12 19.99
CA ALA A 184 -11.55 2.25 20.75
C ALA A 184 -10.85 0.98 21.23
N ALA A 185 -9.95 0.41 20.43
CA ALA A 185 -9.14 -0.73 20.83
C ALA A 185 -8.18 -0.37 21.99
N ALA A 186 -7.48 0.77 21.91
CA ALA A 186 -6.65 1.28 22.99
C ALA A 186 -7.46 1.49 24.29
N GLN A 187 -8.61 2.14 24.16
CA GLN A 187 -9.53 2.34 25.29
C GLN A 187 -10.05 1.02 25.88
N ALA A 188 -10.26 -0.01 25.06
CA ALA A 188 -10.76 -1.30 25.55
C ALA A 188 -9.73 -2.06 26.40
N VAL A 189 -8.43 -1.80 26.18
CA VAL A 189 -7.32 -2.27 27.02
C VAL A 189 -7.19 -1.42 28.28
N GLU A 190 -7.08 -0.11 28.13
CA GLU A 190 -6.78 0.81 29.25
C GLU A 190 -7.97 1.10 30.17
N VAL A 191 -9.19 1.02 29.64
CA VAL A 191 -10.44 1.28 30.37
C VAL A 191 -10.42 2.66 31.07
N SER A 192 -9.92 3.67 30.37
CA SER A 192 -9.85 5.05 30.87
C SER A 192 -11.23 5.72 30.94
N ARG A 193 -11.36 6.78 31.73
CA ARG A 193 -12.59 7.59 31.82
C ARG A 193 -12.82 8.51 30.61
N TYR A 194 -11.85 8.59 29.69
CA TYR A 194 -11.88 9.49 28.53
C TYR A 194 -11.55 8.74 27.22
N PRO A 195 -12.54 8.03 26.64
CA PRO A 195 -12.33 7.12 25.51
C PRO A 195 -11.78 7.81 24.24
N ASP A 196 -12.12 9.08 24.03
CA ASP A 196 -11.78 9.79 22.79
C ASP A 196 -10.32 10.29 22.74
N ARG A 197 -9.56 10.18 23.85
CA ARG A 197 -8.21 10.77 23.95
C ARG A 197 -7.17 10.04 23.11
N TYR A 198 -7.32 8.73 22.89
CA TYR A 198 -6.32 7.94 22.17
C TYR A 198 -6.27 8.27 20.69
N ALA A 199 -7.43 8.50 20.06
CA ALA A 199 -7.53 8.76 18.62
C ALA A 199 -6.72 10.00 18.19
N ALA A 200 -6.61 11.01 19.05
CA ALA A 200 -5.80 12.19 18.78
C ALA A 200 -4.29 11.89 18.60
N TRP A 201 -3.81 10.75 19.11
CA TRP A 201 -2.40 10.34 19.03
C TRP A 201 -2.08 9.44 17.84
N GLU A 202 -3.06 9.02 17.05
CA GLU A 202 -2.86 8.13 15.91
C GLU A 202 -1.81 8.66 14.91
N PRO A 203 -1.86 9.94 14.45
CA PRO A 203 -0.86 10.45 13.51
C PRO A 203 0.57 10.47 14.08
N VAL A 204 0.69 10.70 15.39
CA VAL A 204 1.99 10.71 16.09
C VAL A 204 2.53 9.29 16.21
N ALA A 205 1.68 8.32 16.56
CA ALA A 205 2.04 6.92 16.67
C ALA A 205 2.52 6.33 15.33
N GLU A 206 1.83 6.64 14.23
CA GLU A 206 2.23 6.25 12.88
C GLU A 206 3.58 6.87 12.50
N LYS A 207 3.75 8.17 12.75
CA LYS A 207 5.01 8.88 12.47
C LYS A 207 6.19 8.26 13.21
N ILE A 208 6.02 7.89 14.48
CA ILE A 208 7.05 7.21 15.27
C ILE A 208 7.38 5.84 14.68
N LEU A 209 6.36 5.03 14.40
CA LEU A 209 6.54 3.69 13.85
C LEU A 209 7.35 3.75 12.54
N ASP A 210 6.93 4.61 11.61
CA ASP A 210 7.60 4.79 10.32
C ASP A 210 9.03 5.29 10.47
N THR A 211 9.23 6.31 11.31
CA THR A 211 10.57 6.85 11.56
C THR A 211 11.50 5.79 12.14
N LEU A 212 11.01 4.96 13.06
CA LEU A 212 11.82 4.00 13.79
C LEU A 212 12.04 2.69 13.06
N THR A 213 11.18 2.26 12.14
CA THR A 213 11.39 0.99 11.42
C THR A 213 12.18 1.14 10.12
N GLY A 214 12.57 2.37 9.77
CA GLY A 214 13.14 2.65 8.44
C GLY A 214 12.18 2.30 7.31
N SER A 215 10.94 1.92 7.65
CA SER A 215 9.81 1.99 6.78
C SER A 215 9.64 3.47 6.53
N THR A 216 10.19 3.97 5.43
CA THR A 216 9.62 5.16 4.81
C THR A 216 8.16 4.83 4.48
N GLY A 217 7.30 4.92 5.50
CA GLY A 217 6.03 5.62 5.48
C GLY A 217 6.31 7.13 5.42
N ALA A 218 7.20 7.62 4.55
CA ALA A 218 6.60 8.19 3.36
C ALA A 218 5.44 7.29 2.93
N ALA A 219 4.19 7.73 3.14
CA ALA A 219 3.17 7.43 2.16
C ALA A 219 3.91 7.44 0.82
N ALA A 220 4.17 6.25 0.24
CA ALA A 220 4.90 6.18 -1.01
C ALA A 220 4.03 7.04 -1.91
N ALA A 221 4.48 8.29 -2.16
CA ALA A 221 3.57 9.39 -2.46
C ALA A 221 2.60 8.84 -3.48
N VAL A 222 1.31 8.76 -3.14
CA VAL A 222 0.35 8.04 -3.99
C VAL A 222 0.60 8.57 -5.38
N PRO A 223 1.06 7.73 -6.33
CA PRO A 223 1.62 8.25 -7.56
C PRO A 223 0.58 9.16 -8.19
N GLU A 224 1.05 10.32 -8.66
CA GLU A 224 0.20 11.29 -9.34
C GLU A 224 -0.61 10.56 -10.42
N THR A 225 -1.93 10.62 -10.30
CA THR A 225 -2.80 9.85 -11.20
C THR A 225 -2.65 10.37 -12.63
N GLY A 226 -2.54 9.44 -13.58
CA GLY A 226 -2.48 9.79 -15.01
C GLY A 226 -3.82 10.25 -15.59
N GLN A 227 -4.92 9.89 -14.92
CA GLN A 227 -6.30 10.19 -15.35
C GLN A 227 -7.27 10.17 -14.17
N VAL A 228 -8.45 10.77 -14.37
CA VAL A 228 -9.61 10.59 -13.49
C VAL A 228 -10.70 9.93 -14.32
N VAL A 229 -11.37 8.92 -13.78
CA VAL A 229 -12.49 8.23 -14.42
C VAL A 229 -13.75 8.37 -13.58
N PHE A 230 -14.91 8.28 -14.22
CA PHE A 230 -16.17 8.15 -13.52
C PHE A 230 -16.27 6.75 -12.90
N PRO A 231 -16.73 6.61 -11.64
CA PRO A 231 -16.60 5.36 -10.87
C PRO A 231 -17.58 4.25 -11.28
N LEU A 232 -18.42 4.48 -12.30
CA LEU A 232 -19.33 3.49 -12.86
C LEU A 232 -19.21 3.46 -14.40
N PRO A 233 -19.36 2.29 -15.03
CA PRO A 233 -19.36 2.19 -16.48
C PRO A 233 -20.46 3.02 -17.16
N ASN A 234 -20.18 3.55 -18.33
CA ASN A 234 -21.12 4.31 -19.14
C ASN A 234 -22.39 3.50 -19.44
N GLY A 235 -23.54 4.16 -19.35
CA GLY A 235 -24.85 3.53 -19.58
C GLY A 235 -25.30 2.51 -18.52
N SER A 236 -24.52 2.29 -17.45
CA SER A 236 -24.90 1.39 -16.35
C SER A 236 -25.67 2.07 -15.21
N TRP A 237 -25.75 3.41 -15.24
CA TRP A 237 -26.24 4.19 -14.11
C TRP A 237 -27.12 5.38 -14.52
N VAL A 238 -27.92 5.85 -13.58
CA VAL A 238 -28.68 7.09 -13.65
C VAL A 238 -28.44 7.90 -12.37
N ARG A 239 -28.14 9.19 -12.50
CA ARG A 239 -28.02 10.10 -11.34
C ARG A 239 -29.34 10.13 -10.56
N SER A 240 -29.33 9.72 -9.30
CA SER A 240 -30.53 9.64 -8.46
C SER A 240 -30.57 10.73 -7.38
N SER A 241 -29.42 11.11 -6.81
CA SER A 241 -29.34 12.18 -5.80
C SER A 241 -28.01 12.94 -5.87
N GLY A 242 -28.05 14.24 -5.59
CA GLY A 242 -26.85 15.08 -5.54
C GLY A 242 -26.35 15.32 -4.12
N PHE A 243 -25.17 15.90 -4.00
CA PHE A 243 -24.60 16.40 -2.74
C PHE A 243 -25.45 17.54 -2.16
N GLY A 244 -25.47 17.67 -0.82
CA GLY A 244 -26.06 18.83 -0.14
C GLY A 244 -27.12 18.50 0.91
N MET A 245 -27.67 19.53 1.56
CA MET A 245 -28.64 19.36 2.65
C MET A 245 -29.97 18.83 2.12
N ARG A 246 -30.40 17.66 2.62
CA ARG A 246 -31.68 17.06 2.26
C ARG A 246 -32.33 16.37 3.45
N ARG A 247 -33.62 16.08 3.33
CA ARG A 247 -34.30 15.15 4.23
C ARG A 247 -33.87 13.73 3.85
N HIS A 248 -33.23 13.02 4.78
CA HIS A 248 -32.72 11.68 4.55
C HIS A 248 -33.87 10.69 4.26
N PRO A 249 -33.80 9.92 3.17
CA PRO A 249 -34.95 9.14 2.69
C PRO A 249 -35.34 7.98 3.61
N VAL A 250 -34.38 7.41 4.35
CA VAL A 250 -34.62 6.29 5.26
C VAL A 250 -34.98 6.75 6.68
N THR A 251 -34.28 7.76 7.19
CA THR A 251 -34.42 8.18 8.61
C THR A 251 -35.32 9.39 8.80
N GLY A 252 -35.68 10.11 7.73
CA GLY A 252 -36.52 11.31 7.77
C GLY A 252 -35.86 12.55 8.40
N VAL A 253 -34.60 12.47 8.83
CA VAL A 253 -33.85 13.57 9.45
C VAL A 253 -33.29 14.50 8.38
N TYR A 254 -33.34 15.81 8.60
CA TYR A 254 -32.69 16.79 7.73
C TYR A 254 -31.18 16.81 8.03
N LYS A 255 -30.37 16.35 7.08
CA LYS A 255 -28.91 16.28 7.23
C LYS A 255 -28.20 16.45 5.90
N LEU A 256 -26.89 16.69 5.96
CA LEU A 256 -26.04 16.75 4.77
C LEU A 256 -25.98 15.37 4.10
N HIS A 257 -26.21 15.35 2.80
CA HIS A 257 -25.83 14.26 1.94
C HIS A 257 -24.38 14.48 1.49
N THR A 258 -23.48 13.63 1.95
CA THR A 258 -22.03 13.81 1.88
C THR A 258 -21.41 13.40 0.54
N GLY A 259 -22.23 12.94 -0.39
CA GLY A 259 -21.80 12.50 -1.72
C GLY A 259 -22.92 12.64 -2.75
N ALA A 260 -22.73 12.02 -3.90
CA ALA A 260 -23.75 11.88 -4.94
C ALA A 260 -24.15 10.40 -5.08
N ASP A 261 -25.43 10.17 -5.33
CA ASP A 261 -26.00 8.83 -5.50
C ASP A 261 -26.24 8.56 -6.99
N TYR A 262 -25.73 7.42 -7.45
CA TYR A 262 -25.88 6.93 -8.82
C TYR A 262 -26.57 5.57 -8.81
N ALA A 263 -27.84 5.54 -9.18
CA ALA A 263 -28.62 4.30 -9.23
C ALA A 263 -28.09 3.41 -10.35
N ALA A 264 -27.79 2.16 -10.01
CA ALA A 264 -27.29 1.15 -10.94
C ALA A 264 -27.73 -0.24 -10.45
N PRO A 265 -27.91 -1.25 -11.33
CA PRO A 265 -28.25 -2.61 -10.90
C PRO A 265 -27.23 -3.17 -9.91
N ALA A 266 -27.70 -3.98 -8.95
CA ALA A 266 -26.78 -4.70 -8.05
C ALA A 266 -25.84 -5.59 -8.88
N GLY A 267 -24.56 -5.66 -8.49
CA GLY A 267 -23.52 -6.34 -9.26
C GLY A 267 -22.87 -5.49 -10.35
N THR A 268 -23.32 -4.25 -10.58
CA THR A 268 -22.63 -3.34 -11.51
C THR A 268 -21.22 -3.04 -10.97
N PRO A 269 -20.15 -3.17 -11.78
CA PRO A 269 -18.79 -2.87 -11.33
C PRO A 269 -18.63 -1.43 -10.87
N ILE A 270 -18.03 -1.24 -9.69
CA ILE A 270 -17.52 0.03 -9.17
C ILE A 270 -16.02 0.05 -9.41
N VAL A 271 -15.53 1.13 -10.01
CA VAL A 271 -14.11 1.30 -10.31
C VAL A 271 -13.44 2.41 -9.51
N ALA A 272 -12.15 2.28 -9.24
CA ALA A 272 -11.35 3.35 -8.66
C ALA A 272 -11.33 4.56 -9.59
N ALA A 273 -11.57 5.76 -9.05
CA ALA A 273 -11.73 6.98 -9.85
C ALA A 273 -10.38 7.57 -10.27
N ALA A 274 -9.30 7.22 -9.57
CA ALA A 274 -7.93 7.66 -9.84
C ALA A 274 -6.95 6.61 -9.30
N ASP A 275 -5.69 6.66 -9.75
CA ASP A 275 -4.60 5.89 -9.16
C ASP A 275 -4.49 6.22 -7.66
N GLY A 276 -4.31 5.19 -6.83
CA GLY A 276 -4.61 5.34 -5.42
C GLY A 276 -3.99 4.30 -4.52
N ARG A 277 -4.12 4.54 -3.22
CA ARG A 277 -3.92 3.54 -2.17
C ARG A 277 -5.18 3.42 -1.33
N VAL A 278 -5.67 2.21 -1.12
CA VAL A 278 -6.84 1.95 -0.29
C VAL A 278 -6.48 2.28 1.17
N ALA A 279 -7.16 3.27 1.74
CA ALA A 279 -7.00 3.67 3.15
C ALA A 279 -7.85 2.77 4.07
N SER A 280 -9.08 2.48 3.65
CA SER A 280 -9.97 1.55 4.34
C SER A 280 -10.92 0.85 3.37
N ALA A 281 -11.36 -0.36 3.71
CA ALA A 281 -12.37 -1.12 2.97
C ALA A 281 -13.12 -2.02 3.97
N GLY A 282 -14.39 -1.75 4.22
CA GLY A 282 -15.19 -2.56 5.13
C GLY A 282 -16.40 -1.85 5.73
N PRO A 283 -16.98 -2.41 6.82
CA PRO A 283 -18.19 -1.90 7.42
C PRO A 283 -18.09 -0.45 7.91
N ALA A 284 -19.08 0.37 7.58
CA ALA A 284 -19.16 1.76 8.02
C ALA A 284 -20.62 2.14 8.32
N THR A 285 -20.85 2.69 9.51
CA THR A 285 -22.21 3.02 9.98
C THR A 285 -22.92 3.97 9.01
N GLY A 286 -24.13 3.59 8.59
CA GLY A 286 -24.93 4.34 7.62
C GLY A 286 -24.59 4.05 6.15
N TYR A 287 -23.32 3.80 5.84
CA TYR A 287 -22.84 3.43 4.49
C TYR A 287 -22.98 1.93 4.19
N GLY A 288 -23.19 1.10 5.22
CA GLY A 288 -23.14 -0.35 5.06
C GLY A 288 -21.68 -0.79 5.01
N ASN A 289 -21.11 -0.82 3.82
CA ASN A 289 -19.66 -0.86 3.62
C ASN A 289 -19.19 0.42 2.92
N LEU A 290 -17.94 0.80 3.19
CA LEU A 290 -17.27 1.95 2.61
C LEU A 290 -15.84 1.57 2.23
N ILE A 291 -15.43 1.94 1.02
CA ILE A 291 -14.04 1.95 0.60
C ILE A 291 -13.60 3.41 0.53
N LEU A 292 -12.49 3.75 1.20
CA LEU A 292 -11.80 5.03 1.07
C LEU A 292 -10.46 4.79 0.37
N ILE A 293 -10.20 5.55 -0.69
CA ILE A 293 -8.95 5.48 -1.45
C ILE A 293 -8.30 6.85 -1.45
N GLU A 294 -7.04 6.94 -1.04
CA GLU A 294 -6.24 8.15 -1.15
C GLU A 294 -5.56 8.24 -2.51
N HIS A 295 -5.47 9.46 -3.03
CA HIS A 295 -4.97 9.82 -4.33
C HIS A 295 -4.06 11.05 -4.24
N THR A 296 -3.15 11.18 -5.20
CA THR A 296 -2.56 12.47 -5.57
C THR A 296 -3.11 12.87 -6.92
N VAL A 297 -3.86 13.99 -6.98
CA VAL A 297 -4.51 14.48 -8.21
C VAL A 297 -4.22 15.97 -8.40
N ASN A 298 -3.51 16.29 -9.47
CA ASN A 298 -2.86 17.56 -9.76
C ASN A 298 -1.98 18.05 -8.59
N GLY A 299 -1.14 17.17 -8.05
CA GLY A 299 -0.20 17.46 -6.97
C GLY A 299 -0.86 17.67 -5.60
N SER A 300 -2.16 17.44 -5.48
CA SER A 300 -2.94 17.61 -4.24
C SER A 300 -3.45 16.28 -3.74
N THR A 301 -3.35 16.05 -2.42
CA THR A 301 -3.97 14.89 -1.77
C THR A 301 -5.49 15.00 -1.82
N VAL A 302 -6.15 13.94 -2.27
CA VAL A 302 -7.62 13.80 -2.31
C VAL A 302 -7.97 12.36 -1.97
N ALA A 303 -9.04 12.13 -1.24
CA ALA A 303 -9.62 10.79 -1.12
C ALA A 303 -10.96 10.67 -1.83
N THR A 304 -11.25 9.47 -2.32
CA THR A 304 -12.56 9.10 -2.86
C THR A 304 -13.24 8.09 -1.94
N GLY A 305 -14.56 8.18 -1.81
CA GLY A 305 -15.36 7.26 -1.02
C GLY A 305 -16.40 6.52 -1.86
N TYR A 306 -16.51 5.21 -1.65
CA TYR A 306 -17.45 4.33 -2.37
C TYR A 306 -18.25 3.53 -1.36
N ALA A 307 -19.57 3.66 -1.37
CA ALA A 307 -20.42 3.04 -0.35
C ALA A 307 -21.54 2.15 -0.91
N HIS A 308 -22.20 1.45 0.02
CA HIS A 308 -23.37 0.59 -0.16
C HIS A 308 -23.12 -0.76 -0.86
N MET A 309 -21.88 -1.12 -1.16
CA MET A 309 -21.55 -2.48 -1.61
C MET A 309 -21.86 -3.52 -0.52
N ASN A 310 -22.24 -4.73 -0.93
CA ASN A 310 -22.34 -5.85 0.01
C ASN A 310 -20.92 -6.32 0.39
N ALA A 311 -20.77 -7.03 1.51
CA ALA A 311 -19.45 -7.44 2.00
C ALA A 311 -18.73 -8.40 1.04
N ASP A 312 -19.49 -9.24 0.33
CA ASP A 312 -19.02 -10.17 -0.70
C ASP A 312 -18.71 -9.49 -2.05
N GLY A 313 -19.10 -8.22 -2.21
CA GLY A 313 -18.82 -7.40 -3.39
C GLY A 313 -17.66 -6.41 -3.18
N ILE A 314 -16.77 -6.64 -2.22
CA ILE A 314 -15.55 -5.85 -2.01
C ILE A 314 -14.35 -6.65 -2.55
N HIS A 315 -13.59 -6.07 -3.48
CA HIS A 315 -12.49 -6.74 -4.18
C HIS A 315 -11.10 -6.22 -3.80
N VAL A 316 -11.03 -5.34 -2.79
CA VAL A 316 -9.78 -4.70 -2.31
C VAL A 316 -9.73 -4.66 -0.78
N GLN A 317 -8.53 -4.51 -0.24
CA GLN A 317 -8.27 -4.41 1.20
C GLN A 317 -7.39 -3.18 1.54
N PRO A 318 -7.40 -2.72 2.81
CA PRO A 318 -6.55 -1.61 3.23
C PRO A 318 -5.08 -1.84 2.89
N GLY A 319 -4.48 -0.85 2.24
CA GLY A 319 -3.09 -0.86 1.81
C GLY A 319 -2.85 -1.23 0.36
N ASP A 320 -3.83 -1.81 -0.32
CA ASP A 320 -3.74 -2.11 -1.75
C ASP A 320 -3.47 -0.85 -2.56
N ARG A 321 -2.64 -0.98 -3.60
CA ARG A 321 -2.53 0.04 -4.64
C ARG A 321 -3.57 -0.25 -5.71
N VAL A 322 -4.23 0.80 -6.18
CA VAL A 322 -5.21 0.71 -7.25
C VAL A 322 -4.85 1.64 -8.40
N THR A 323 -5.26 1.29 -9.61
CA THR A 323 -5.17 2.18 -10.78
C THR A 323 -6.55 2.73 -11.13
N ALA A 324 -6.61 3.93 -11.71
CA ALA A 324 -7.84 4.50 -12.24
C ALA A 324 -8.54 3.52 -13.20
N GLY A 325 -9.81 3.21 -12.95
CA GLY A 325 -10.60 2.25 -13.71
C GLY A 325 -10.51 0.79 -13.24
N GLN A 326 -9.67 0.49 -12.23
CA GLN A 326 -9.64 -0.84 -11.63
C GLN A 326 -10.96 -1.16 -10.94
N HIS A 327 -11.51 -2.35 -11.18
CA HIS A 327 -12.68 -2.86 -10.48
C HIS A 327 -12.33 -3.12 -9.00
N ILE A 328 -12.99 -2.38 -8.10
CA ILE A 328 -12.71 -2.41 -6.65
C ILE A 328 -13.86 -2.97 -5.83
N ALA A 329 -15.08 -2.91 -6.35
CA ALA A 329 -16.27 -3.41 -5.68
C ALA A 329 -17.44 -3.56 -6.67
N ASP A 330 -18.56 -4.10 -6.19
CA ASP A 330 -19.82 -4.18 -6.92
C ASP A 330 -20.91 -3.34 -6.25
N VAL A 331 -21.77 -2.71 -7.06
CA VAL A 331 -22.95 -2.00 -6.56
C VAL A 331 -23.79 -2.97 -5.73
N GLY A 332 -24.05 -2.58 -4.49
CA GLY A 332 -24.83 -3.36 -3.54
C GLY A 332 -26.03 -2.58 -3.01
N MET A 333 -26.54 -3.02 -1.87
CA MET A 333 -27.70 -2.42 -1.20
C MET A 333 -27.52 -2.35 0.33
N SER A 334 -26.27 -2.38 0.81
CA SER A 334 -25.97 -2.44 2.24
C SER A 334 -26.07 -1.07 2.93
N GLY A 335 -26.45 -1.05 4.21
CA GLY A 335 -26.59 0.19 4.97
C GLY A 335 -27.91 0.93 4.72
N TYR A 336 -27.90 2.25 4.84
CA TYR A 336 -29.12 3.07 4.70
C TYR A 336 -29.45 3.37 3.24
N THR A 337 -29.99 2.38 2.55
CA THR A 337 -30.36 2.48 1.13
C THR A 337 -31.88 2.32 0.92
N THR A 338 -32.39 2.84 -0.19
CA THR A 338 -33.76 2.57 -0.67
C THR A 338 -33.79 1.73 -1.94
N GLY A 339 -32.63 1.44 -2.52
CA GLY A 339 -32.42 0.89 -3.86
C GLY A 339 -30.93 0.59 -4.07
N PRO A 340 -30.54 -0.36 -4.93
CA PRO A 340 -29.15 -0.52 -5.34
C PRO A 340 -28.61 0.75 -6.01
N HIS A 341 -27.48 1.26 -5.51
CA HIS A 341 -26.81 2.44 -6.03
C HIS A 341 -25.37 2.52 -5.51
N LEU A 342 -24.53 3.31 -6.19
CA LEU A 342 -23.28 3.81 -5.64
C LEU A 342 -23.54 5.14 -4.95
N HIS A 343 -23.12 5.26 -3.69
CA HIS A 343 -22.89 6.55 -3.06
C HIS A 343 -21.40 6.90 -3.19
N PHE A 344 -21.09 8.02 -3.84
CA PHE A 344 -19.73 8.44 -4.17
C PHE A 344 -19.37 9.77 -3.51
N GLU A 345 -18.19 9.82 -2.89
CA GLU A 345 -17.69 11.01 -2.20
C GLU A 345 -16.32 11.46 -2.73
N ILE A 346 -16.07 12.77 -2.65
CA ILE A 346 -14.74 13.36 -2.83
C ILE A 346 -14.35 14.10 -1.55
N ARG A 347 -13.17 13.83 -1.02
CA ARG A 347 -12.63 14.41 0.23
C ARG A 347 -11.28 15.08 -0.02
N PRO A 348 -11.26 16.40 -0.30
CA PRO A 348 -10.02 17.13 -0.50
C PRO A 348 -9.15 17.13 0.77
N GLY A 349 -7.88 16.75 0.62
CA GLY A 349 -6.90 16.69 1.71
C GLY A 349 -6.81 15.34 2.43
N GLY A 350 -7.51 14.28 1.97
CA GLY A 350 -7.34 12.91 2.47
C GLY A 350 -8.63 12.28 3.03
N SER A 351 -8.53 11.02 3.47
CA SER A 351 -9.68 10.19 3.90
C SER A 351 -10.46 10.77 5.08
N ASP A 352 -9.78 11.51 5.96
CA ASP A 352 -10.37 12.06 7.19
C ASP A 352 -10.95 13.48 7.02
N ARG A 353 -10.97 13.99 5.80
CA ARG A 353 -11.46 15.35 5.51
C ARG A 353 -12.93 15.34 5.12
N SER A 354 -13.57 16.49 5.34
CA SER A 354 -14.98 16.69 4.97
C SER A 354 -15.16 16.56 3.46
N PRO A 355 -16.21 15.87 3.01
CA PRO A 355 -16.47 15.71 1.60
C PRO A 355 -17.03 16.99 0.97
N VAL A 356 -16.79 17.13 -0.34
CA VAL A 356 -17.33 18.19 -1.20
C VAL A 356 -18.21 17.57 -2.27
N ASP A 357 -18.94 18.42 -3.00
CA ASP A 357 -19.73 17.98 -4.15
C ASP A 357 -18.84 17.26 -5.19
N PRO A 358 -19.09 15.96 -5.45
CA PRO A 358 -18.30 15.18 -6.40
C PRO A 358 -18.42 15.67 -7.85
N GLU A 359 -19.56 16.23 -8.25
CA GLU A 359 -19.86 16.45 -9.67
C GLU A 359 -19.07 17.61 -10.26
N PRO A 360 -18.97 18.79 -9.60
CA PRO A 360 -18.08 19.85 -10.03
C PRO A 360 -16.61 19.42 -10.01
N TRP A 361 -16.22 18.58 -9.03
CA TRP A 361 -14.85 18.10 -8.92
C TRP A 361 -14.46 17.16 -10.07
N LEU A 362 -15.33 16.20 -10.41
CA LEU A 362 -15.14 15.26 -11.53
C LEU A 362 -15.11 16.01 -12.86
N THR A 363 -16.06 16.94 -13.06
CA THR A 363 -16.14 17.75 -14.28
C THR A 363 -14.90 18.62 -14.45
N GLY A 364 -14.45 19.29 -13.38
CA GLY A 364 -13.27 20.15 -13.39
C GLY A 364 -11.94 19.42 -13.65
N ARG A 365 -11.93 18.09 -13.54
CA ARG A 365 -10.76 17.23 -13.77
C ARG A 365 -10.89 16.36 -15.02
N GLY A 366 -11.92 16.59 -15.83
CA GLY A 366 -12.13 15.89 -17.09
C GLY A 366 -12.36 14.40 -16.93
N ALA A 367 -13.08 13.99 -15.89
CA ALA A 367 -13.34 12.58 -15.62
C ALA A 367 -13.93 11.87 -16.85
N THR A 368 -13.29 10.79 -17.29
CA THR A 368 -13.73 10.01 -18.46
C THR A 368 -14.65 8.86 -18.04
N SER A 369 -15.67 8.56 -18.85
CA SER A 369 -16.51 7.38 -18.63
C SER A 369 -15.86 6.16 -19.28
N LEU A 370 -15.88 5.01 -18.58
CA LEU A 370 -15.42 3.73 -19.10
C LEU A 370 -16.58 2.98 -19.74
N ASP A 371 -16.40 2.30 -20.86
CA ASP A 371 -17.45 1.44 -21.44
C ASP A 371 -17.58 0.15 -20.62
N GLN A 372 -18.78 -0.46 -20.60
CA GLN A 372 -19.06 -1.68 -19.82
C GLN A 372 -18.13 -2.87 -20.13
N THR A 373 -17.50 -2.89 -21.31
CA THR A 373 -16.55 -3.93 -21.73
C THR A 373 -15.09 -3.63 -21.35
N SER A 374 -14.81 -2.46 -20.76
CA SER A 374 -13.47 -2.00 -20.41
C SER A 374 -13.13 -2.09 -18.92
N THR A 375 -14.01 -2.70 -18.11
CA THR A 375 -13.72 -3.01 -16.70
C THR A 375 -12.72 -4.16 -16.65
N GLY A 376 -11.43 -3.81 -16.69
CA GLY A 376 -10.35 -4.78 -16.57
C GLY A 376 -10.47 -5.53 -15.25
N THR A 377 -10.70 -6.85 -15.32
CA THR A 377 -10.28 -7.78 -14.28
C THR A 377 -8.82 -7.51 -13.95
N ALA A 378 -8.46 -7.56 -12.67
CA ALA A 378 -7.09 -7.38 -12.20
C ALA A 378 -6.08 -8.06 -13.13
N PRO A 379 -4.91 -7.45 -13.42
CA PRO A 379 -3.83 -8.18 -14.05
C PRO A 379 -3.57 -9.40 -13.16
N GLY A 380 -3.59 -10.60 -13.74
CA GLY A 380 -3.16 -11.81 -13.06
C GLY A 380 -1.77 -11.62 -12.47
N CYS A 381 -1.41 -12.45 -11.50
CA CYS A 381 -0.13 -12.44 -10.78
C CYS A 381 1.08 -12.18 -11.70
N HIS A 382 1.42 -10.91 -11.90
CA HIS A 382 2.68 -10.49 -12.46
C HIS A 382 3.59 -10.18 -11.27
N PRO A 383 4.87 -10.61 -11.30
CA PRO A 383 5.77 -10.29 -10.21
C PRO A 383 5.90 -8.76 -10.09
N ASP A 384 5.52 -8.22 -8.94
CA ASP A 384 5.67 -6.78 -8.62
C ASP A 384 7.15 -6.35 -8.73
N THR A 385 8.06 -7.30 -8.56
CA THR A 385 9.51 -7.13 -8.59
C THR A 385 10.13 -7.83 -9.80
N ALA A 386 10.89 -7.08 -10.59
CA ALA A 386 11.72 -7.64 -11.65
C ALA A 386 12.93 -8.39 -11.07
N ASP A 387 13.38 -9.41 -11.79
CA ASP A 387 14.66 -10.04 -11.50
C ASP A 387 15.80 -9.08 -11.84
N GLY A 388 16.86 -9.09 -11.01
CA GLY A 388 18.10 -8.38 -11.32
C GLY A 388 18.86 -9.06 -12.45
N TYR A 389 19.68 -8.30 -13.18
CA TYR A 389 20.61 -8.89 -14.15
C TYR A 389 21.66 -9.76 -13.44
N VAL A 390 21.83 -11.01 -13.89
CA VAL A 390 22.72 -12.01 -13.27
C VAL A 390 23.96 -12.36 -14.11
N GLY A 391 24.15 -11.72 -15.27
CA GLY A 391 25.31 -11.95 -16.11
C GLY A 391 26.57 -11.21 -15.63
N THR A 392 27.70 -11.48 -16.28
CA THR A 392 29.02 -10.96 -15.87
C THR A 392 29.34 -9.58 -16.43
N ASP A 393 28.82 -9.25 -17.60
CA ASP A 393 29.02 -7.95 -18.26
C ASP A 393 27.67 -7.39 -18.75
N PRO A 394 27.03 -6.47 -18.01
CA PRO A 394 25.75 -5.90 -18.43
C PRO A 394 25.84 -5.05 -19.71
N ASP A 395 27.05 -4.63 -20.10
CA ASP A 395 27.30 -3.72 -21.20
C ASP A 395 27.77 -4.45 -22.47
N GLU A 396 27.95 -5.78 -22.40
CA GLU A 396 28.30 -6.58 -23.56
C GLU A 396 27.23 -6.46 -24.64
N ALA A 397 27.66 -6.33 -25.89
CA ALA A 397 26.73 -6.27 -27.01
C ALA A 397 26.21 -7.68 -27.31
N VAL A 398 24.89 -7.86 -27.32
CA VAL A 398 24.16 -9.08 -27.70
C VAL A 398 23.25 -8.81 -28.89
N GLU A 399 22.75 -9.87 -29.53
CA GLU A 399 21.75 -9.72 -30.60
C GLU A 399 20.49 -9.04 -30.08
N ASP A 400 19.95 -8.10 -30.86
CA ASP A 400 18.67 -7.48 -30.59
C ASP A 400 17.52 -8.43 -30.98
N PRO A 401 16.69 -8.92 -30.04
CA PRO A 401 15.58 -9.80 -30.40
C PRO A 401 14.47 -9.07 -31.18
N THR A 402 14.52 -7.74 -31.27
CA THR A 402 13.52 -6.90 -31.95
C THR A 402 13.91 -6.51 -33.38
N GLY A 403 15.11 -6.86 -33.87
CA GLY A 403 15.58 -6.53 -35.22
C GLY A 403 16.97 -7.09 -35.54
N ASP A 404 17.60 -6.62 -36.62
CA ASP A 404 18.91 -7.13 -37.08
C ASP A 404 20.12 -6.44 -36.40
N GLY A 405 19.89 -5.85 -35.23
CA GLY A 405 20.83 -4.97 -34.53
C GLY A 405 21.54 -5.60 -33.35
N ARG A 406 22.23 -4.76 -32.57
CA ARG A 406 22.79 -5.16 -31.27
C ARG A 406 22.33 -4.25 -30.16
N ILE A 407 22.04 -4.86 -29.01
CA ILE A 407 21.72 -4.17 -27.75
C ILE A 407 22.67 -4.61 -26.64
N THR A 408 22.70 -3.88 -25.54
CA THR A 408 23.43 -4.31 -24.33
C THR A 408 22.75 -5.52 -23.70
N ALA A 409 23.50 -6.42 -23.06
CA ALA A 409 22.92 -7.55 -22.32
C ALA A 409 21.95 -7.11 -21.23
N ARG A 410 22.19 -5.96 -20.60
CA ARG A 410 21.25 -5.31 -19.68
C ARG A 410 19.94 -4.98 -20.37
N MET A 411 19.96 -4.36 -21.55
CA MET A 411 18.71 -4.06 -22.27
C MET A 411 17.99 -5.33 -22.73
N ALA A 412 18.73 -6.36 -23.17
CA ALA A 412 18.14 -7.66 -23.49
C ALA A 412 17.46 -8.30 -22.27
N HIS A 413 18.04 -8.15 -21.08
CA HIS A 413 17.40 -8.56 -19.82
C HIS A 413 16.12 -7.79 -19.55
N VAL A 414 16.12 -6.46 -19.71
CA VAL A 414 14.90 -5.63 -19.57
C VAL A 414 13.80 -6.11 -20.51
N LEU A 415 14.12 -6.37 -21.79
CA LEU A 415 13.16 -6.92 -22.76
C LEU A 415 12.60 -8.27 -22.31
N SER A 416 13.45 -9.20 -21.84
CA SER A 416 12.98 -10.52 -21.39
C SER A 416 11.98 -10.43 -20.23
N GLN A 417 12.20 -9.49 -19.31
CA GLN A 417 11.31 -9.26 -18.19
C GLN A 417 10.01 -8.59 -18.65
N LEU A 418 10.08 -7.67 -19.62
CA LEU A 418 8.92 -7.02 -20.23
C LEU A 418 8.07 -7.98 -21.04
N GLU A 419 8.67 -8.88 -21.83
CA GLU A 419 7.95 -9.91 -22.59
C GLU A 419 7.23 -10.89 -21.67
N THR A 420 7.86 -11.23 -20.53
CA THR A 420 7.27 -12.13 -19.53
C THR A 420 6.13 -11.45 -18.76
N THR A 421 6.30 -10.17 -18.45
CA THR A 421 5.40 -9.41 -17.55
C THR A 421 4.27 -8.70 -18.31
N PHE A 422 4.52 -8.29 -19.55
CA PHE A 422 3.60 -7.55 -20.41
C PHE A 422 3.65 -8.13 -21.84
N PRO A 423 3.22 -9.38 -22.04
CA PRO A 423 3.26 -10.05 -23.35
C PRO A 423 2.44 -9.32 -24.43
N GLU A 424 1.53 -8.42 -24.04
CA GLU A 424 0.77 -7.56 -24.94
C GLU A 424 1.56 -6.33 -25.46
N SER A 425 2.76 -6.08 -24.94
CA SER A 425 3.61 -4.97 -25.38
C SER A 425 4.46 -5.36 -26.59
N SER A 426 4.82 -4.38 -27.42
CA SER A 426 5.67 -4.58 -28.60
C SER A 426 6.82 -3.59 -28.58
N TRP A 427 8.04 -4.07 -28.82
CA TRP A 427 9.26 -3.29 -28.61
C TRP A 427 10.12 -3.22 -29.87
N ALA A 428 10.83 -2.10 -30.04
CA ALA A 428 11.86 -1.91 -31.06
C ALA A 428 13.04 -1.17 -30.44
N CYS A 429 14.24 -1.77 -30.52
CA CYS A 429 15.39 -1.29 -29.77
C CYS A 429 16.45 -0.65 -30.67
N TRP A 430 17.28 -1.46 -31.32
CA TRP A 430 18.31 -0.93 -32.20
C TRP A 430 17.71 -0.47 -33.54
N ARG A 431 18.23 0.62 -34.10
CA ARG A 431 17.80 1.14 -35.41
C ARG A 431 18.98 1.60 -36.26
N ALA A 432 19.10 1.02 -37.45
CA ALA A 432 20.10 1.41 -38.45
C ALA A 432 19.98 2.91 -38.82
N GLY A 433 21.09 3.61 -38.92
CA GLY A 433 21.14 5.03 -39.29
C GLY A 433 20.82 6.02 -38.16
N SER A 434 20.58 5.55 -36.94
CA SER A 434 20.47 6.43 -35.77
C SER A 434 21.79 7.18 -35.53
N PRO A 435 21.75 8.47 -35.13
CA PRO A 435 22.97 9.19 -34.75
C PRO A 435 23.73 8.41 -33.67
N SER A 436 25.06 8.31 -33.79
CA SER A 436 25.90 7.55 -32.85
C SER A 436 25.84 8.05 -31.40
N THR A 437 25.27 9.23 -31.18
CA THR A 437 25.05 9.85 -29.86
C THR A 437 23.71 9.48 -29.23
N ASN A 438 22.84 8.73 -29.91
CA ASN A 438 21.53 8.31 -29.41
C ASN A 438 21.64 6.93 -28.72
N ASP A 439 20.94 6.74 -27.61
CA ASP A 439 20.94 5.49 -26.85
C ASP A 439 20.44 4.28 -27.67
N HIS A 440 19.59 4.49 -28.69
CA HIS A 440 19.24 3.44 -29.65
C HIS A 440 20.45 2.94 -30.46
N ALA A 441 21.35 3.84 -30.88
CA ALA A 441 22.56 3.47 -31.61
C ALA A 441 23.57 2.76 -30.70
N ALA A 442 23.57 3.11 -29.41
CA ALA A 442 24.37 2.45 -28.39
C ALA A 442 23.76 1.12 -27.88
N GLY A 443 22.61 0.71 -28.38
CA GLY A 443 21.94 -0.52 -27.92
C GLY A 443 21.40 -0.44 -26.50
N ARG A 444 21.17 0.78 -26.00
CA ARG A 444 20.76 1.08 -24.62
C ARG A 444 19.33 1.57 -24.51
N ALA A 445 18.59 1.67 -25.61
CA ALA A 445 17.21 2.14 -25.59
C ALA A 445 16.27 1.24 -26.39
N CYS A 446 15.03 1.18 -25.93
CA CYS A 446 13.91 0.54 -26.62
C CYS A 446 12.67 1.43 -26.60
N ASP A 447 11.92 1.40 -27.69
CA ASP A 447 10.61 2.03 -27.83
C ASP A 447 9.52 0.96 -27.77
N GLY A 448 8.58 1.10 -26.83
CA GLY A 448 7.46 0.20 -26.61
C GLY A 448 6.12 0.77 -27.06
N THR A 449 5.29 -0.02 -27.73
CA THR A 449 3.90 0.29 -28.05
C THR A 449 2.95 -0.74 -27.44
N PHE A 450 1.68 -0.36 -27.27
CA PHE A 450 0.70 -1.13 -26.49
C PHE A 450 -0.59 -1.36 -27.28
N GLY A 451 -0.44 -1.84 -28.51
CA GLY A 451 -1.53 -2.02 -29.48
C GLY A 451 -1.92 -0.76 -30.27
N ASN A 452 -1.31 0.40 -29.95
CA ASN A 452 -1.47 1.63 -30.73
C ASN A 452 -0.41 1.76 -31.84
N LYS A 453 -0.74 2.49 -32.91
CA LYS A 453 0.17 2.73 -34.04
C LYS A 453 1.08 3.92 -33.76
N ILE A 454 2.37 3.81 -34.12
CA ILE A 454 3.30 4.95 -34.16
C ILE A 454 2.73 6.06 -35.07
N GLY A 455 2.85 7.30 -34.61
CA GLY A 455 2.25 8.50 -35.18
C GLY A 455 0.86 8.84 -34.62
N THR A 456 0.25 7.95 -33.84
CA THR A 456 -1.07 8.15 -33.21
C THR A 456 -0.94 8.11 -31.70
N ARG A 457 -1.44 9.16 -31.02
CA ARG A 457 -1.43 9.22 -29.55
C ARG A 457 -2.08 7.97 -28.96
N ALA A 458 -1.41 7.36 -27.98
CA ALA A 458 -2.01 6.30 -27.20
C ALA A 458 -3.23 6.85 -26.45
N ALA A 459 -4.32 6.08 -26.48
CA ALA A 459 -5.58 6.40 -25.83
C ALA A 459 -6.23 5.11 -25.32
N GLY A 460 -7.20 5.23 -24.41
CA GLY A 460 -7.95 4.09 -23.87
C GLY A 460 -7.03 3.00 -23.31
N ALA A 461 -7.27 1.75 -23.72
CA ALA A 461 -6.52 0.58 -23.25
C ALA A 461 -5.01 0.70 -23.49
N SER A 462 -4.58 1.17 -24.67
CA SER A 462 -3.14 1.33 -24.99
C SER A 462 -2.45 2.34 -24.07
N LEU A 463 -3.13 3.43 -23.73
CA LEU A 463 -2.60 4.42 -22.79
C LEU A 463 -2.47 3.83 -21.38
N ALA A 464 -3.47 3.06 -20.94
CA ALA A 464 -3.48 2.40 -19.63
C ALA A 464 -2.37 1.35 -19.51
N VAL A 465 -2.21 0.49 -20.53
CA VAL A 465 -1.09 -0.47 -20.57
C VAL A 465 0.24 0.26 -20.55
N GLY A 466 0.40 1.33 -21.33
CA GLY A 466 1.64 2.09 -21.34
C GLY A 466 2.00 2.69 -19.99
N TRP A 467 1.03 3.23 -19.25
CA TRP A 467 1.28 3.70 -17.89
C TRP A 467 1.63 2.57 -16.92
N ARG A 468 0.98 1.40 -17.04
CA ARG A 468 1.31 0.22 -16.22
C ARG A 468 2.76 -0.22 -16.44
N VAL A 469 3.16 -0.37 -17.70
CA VAL A 469 4.52 -0.75 -18.09
C VAL A 469 5.54 0.29 -17.62
N THR A 470 5.26 1.57 -17.86
CA THR A 470 6.14 2.68 -17.48
C THR A 470 6.35 2.74 -15.96
N ASN A 471 5.27 2.59 -15.18
CA ASN A 471 5.35 2.62 -13.72
C ASN A 471 6.05 1.37 -13.16
N TRP A 472 5.85 0.20 -13.77
CA TRP A 472 6.57 -1.01 -13.39
C TRP A 472 8.08 -0.89 -13.65
N LEU A 473 8.48 -0.36 -14.81
CA LEU A 473 9.89 -0.07 -15.11
C LEU A 473 10.49 0.93 -14.13
N LYS A 474 9.74 1.98 -13.77
CA LYS A 474 10.16 2.98 -12.78
C LYS A 474 10.34 2.36 -11.38
N ALA A 475 9.41 1.52 -10.95
CA ALA A 475 9.47 0.84 -9.66
C ALA A 475 10.63 -0.15 -9.57
N ASN A 476 10.99 -0.76 -10.70
CA ASN A 476 12.07 -1.74 -10.82
C ASN A 476 13.37 -1.16 -11.40
N ALA A 477 13.51 0.16 -11.42
CA ALA A 477 14.61 0.83 -12.13
C ALA A 477 16.00 0.39 -11.62
N THR A 478 16.13 0.15 -10.32
CA THR A 478 17.39 -0.31 -9.71
C THR A 478 17.75 -1.73 -10.15
N GLN A 479 16.77 -2.65 -10.13
CA GLN A 479 16.97 -4.06 -10.50
C GLN A 479 17.29 -4.20 -12.00
N LEU A 480 16.59 -3.41 -12.82
CA LEU A 480 16.69 -3.45 -14.27
C LEU A 480 17.84 -2.57 -14.82
N GLY A 481 18.39 -1.68 -13.99
CA GLY A 481 19.39 -0.69 -14.43
C GLY A 481 18.83 0.34 -15.40
N VAL A 482 17.55 0.70 -15.27
CA VAL A 482 16.92 1.79 -16.02
C VAL A 482 17.54 3.11 -15.60
N GLU A 483 17.92 3.94 -16.57
CA GLU A 483 18.45 5.28 -16.33
C GLU A 483 17.34 6.34 -16.42
N TYR A 484 16.55 6.28 -17.50
CA TYR A 484 15.42 7.19 -17.69
C TYR A 484 14.31 6.57 -18.55
N LEU A 485 13.11 7.16 -18.42
CA LEU A 485 11.89 6.79 -19.13
C LEU A 485 11.26 8.05 -19.74
N ILE A 486 10.71 7.95 -20.95
CA ILE A 486 9.93 9.01 -21.58
C ILE A 486 8.58 8.45 -22.04
N TRP A 487 7.50 9.05 -21.56
CA TRP A 487 6.13 8.64 -21.90
C TRP A 487 5.17 9.82 -21.78
N GLN A 488 4.25 9.97 -22.74
CA GLN A 488 3.20 11.00 -22.74
C GLN A 488 3.72 12.43 -22.55
N GLY A 489 4.84 12.79 -23.22
CA GLY A 489 5.45 14.11 -23.10
C GLY A 489 6.12 14.37 -21.76
N LYS A 490 6.38 13.32 -20.97
CA LYS A 490 7.03 13.40 -19.67
C LYS A 490 8.29 12.56 -19.64
N ILE A 491 9.28 13.02 -18.88
CA ILE A 491 10.53 12.31 -18.62
C ILE A 491 10.68 12.07 -17.11
N TRP A 492 11.10 10.86 -16.77
CA TRP A 492 11.55 10.48 -15.43
C TRP A 492 12.95 9.89 -15.54
N SER A 493 13.80 10.11 -14.54
CA SER A 493 15.19 9.63 -14.55
C SER A 493 15.64 9.33 -13.14
N VAL A 494 16.44 8.28 -12.95
CA VAL A 494 16.99 7.88 -11.65
C VAL A 494 17.74 9.03 -10.97
N ALA A 495 18.57 9.76 -11.72
CA ALA A 495 19.33 10.90 -11.21
C ALA A 495 18.48 12.06 -10.66
N ARG A 496 17.19 12.12 -11.04
CA ARG A 496 16.23 13.15 -10.62
C ARG A 496 14.93 12.54 -10.11
N ALA A 497 15.03 11.35 -9.50
CA ALA A 497 13.85 10.58 -9.09
C ALA A 497 12.96 11.34 -8.09
N SER A 498 13.56 12.15 -7.21
CA SER A 498 12.86 12.98 -6.22
C SER A 498 11.97 14.06 -6.82
N GLU A 499 12.22 14.46 -8.07
CA GLU A 499 11.40 15.45 -8.78
C GLU A 499 10.19 14.82 -9.47
N GLY A 500 10.08 13.49 -9.46
CA GLY A 500 9.01 12.78 -10.15
C GLY A 500 9.05 12.96 -11.67
N TRP A 501 7.88 12.95 -12.30
CA TRP A 501 7.73 13.15 -13.74
C TRP A 501 7.86 14.62 -14.10
N ARG A 502 8.71 14.93 -15.08
CA ARG A 502 8.98 16.29 -15.55
C ARG A 502 8.55 16.43 -17.00
N SER A 503 8.25 17.64 -17.46
CA SER A 503 7.98 17.88 -18.89
C SER A 503 9.20 17.49 -19.73
N TYR A 504 8.97 16.66 -20.75
CA TYR A 504 10.00 16.33 -21.73
C TYR A 504 10.13 17.47 -22.74
N ASN A 505 11.37 17.88 -23.01
CA ASN A 505 11.69 19.02 -23.88
C ASN A 505 12.21 18.60 -25.26
N GLY A 506 12.11 17.32 -25.62
CA GLY A 506 12.56 16.81 -26.92
C GLY A 506 14.06 16.49 -26.98
N GLY A 507 14.79 16.56 -25.86
CA GLY A 507 16.23 16.28 -25.80
C GLY A 507 17.06 17.22 -26.69
N GLY A 508 16.51 18.39 -27.05
CA GLY A 508 17.12 19.35 -27.98
C GLY A 508 17.11 18.93 -29.45
N THR A 509 16.57 17.75 -29.78
CA THR A 509 16.61 17.17 -31.14
C THR A 509 15.22 17.02 -31.75
N PHE A 510 14.24 16.60 -30.94
CA PHE A 510 12.88 16.31 -31.40
C PHE A 510 11.90 17.43 -31.03
N ASP A 511 10.83 17.60 -31.80
CA ASP A 511 9.73 18.50 -31.42
C ASP A 511 8.89 17.83 -30.32
N PRO A 512 8.94 18.32 -29.05
CA PRO A 512 8.20 17.71 -27.94
C PRO A 512 6.68 17.88 -28.05
N ARG A 513 6.19 18.73 -28.98
CA ARG A 513 4.76 18.93 -29.22
C ARG A 513 4.18 17.91 -30.20
N SER A 514 5.02 17.35 -31.07
CA SER A 514 4.61 16.33 -32.02
C SER A 514 4.25 15.02 -31.30
N VAL A 515 3.40 14.20 -31.92
CA VAL A 515 2.95 12.93 -31.32
C VAL A 515 4.14 12.01 -31.02
N THR A 516 4.96 11.76 -32.03
CA THR A 516 6.12 10.86 -31.90
C THR A 516 7.30 11.53 -31.20
N GLY A 517 7.64 12.78 -31.55
CA GLY A 517 8.77 13.48 -30.89
C GLY A 517 8.50 13.82 -29.41
N GLY A 518 7.24 13.85 -28.99
CA GLY A 518 6.83 13.95 -27.59
C GLY A 518 6.58 12.61 -26.90
N HIS A 519 6.78 11.46 -27.55
CA HIS A 519 6.53 10.13 -26.99
C HIS A 519 5.08 9.93 -26.50
N PHE A 520 4.10 10.46 -27.23
CA PHE A 520 2.69 10.27 -26.92
C PHE A 520 2.12 8.96 -27.50
N ASP A 521 2.86 8.30 -28.37
CA ASP A 521 2.51 7.08 -29.10
C ASP A 521 3.43 5.89 -28.76
N HIS A 522 4.55 6.09 -28.08
CA HIS A 522 5.41 5.01 -27.60
C HIS A 522 6.11 5.41 -26.29
N LEU A 523 6.37 4.42 -25.44
CA LEU A 523 7.22 4.55 -24.27
C LEU A 523 8.67 4.38 -24.71
N HIS A 524 9.55 5.27 -24.31
CA HIS A 524 10.99 5.10 -24.46
C HIS A 524 11.61 4.73 -23.11
N VAL A 525 12.40 3.66 -23.09
CA VAL A 525 13.22 3.25 -21.94
C VAL A 525 14.69 3.28 -22.34
N ALA A 526 15.52 3.85 -21.47
CA ALA A 526 16.97 3.80 -21.60
C ALA A 526 17.59 3.20 -20.33
N VAL A 527 18.60 2.34 -20.51
CA VAL A 527 19.38 1.75 -19.42
C VAL A 527 20.71 2.46 -19.23
N ALA A 528 21.31 2.32 -18.05
CA ALA A 528 22.56 2.97 -17.68
C ALA A 528 23.68 2.75 -18.71
N ALA A 529 24.47 3.80 -18.94
CA ALA A 529 25.69 3.72 -19.75
C ALA A 529 26.75 2.83 -19.09
N PRO A 530 27.69 2.27 -19.88
CA PRO A 530 28.82 1.54 -19.34
C PRO A 530 29.60 2.41 -18.37
N SER A 531 29.99 1.84 -17.24
CA SER A 531 30.89 2.54 -16.31
C SER A 531 32.24 2.77 -17.02
N PRO A 532 32.82 3.97 -16.99
CA PRO A 532 34.15 4.18 -17.56
C PRO A 532 35.11 3.22 -16.86
N ALA A 533 35.86 2.44 -17.64
CA ALA A 533 36.86 1.52 -17.11
C ALA A 533 37.81 2.29 -16.18
N SER A 534 37.85 1.86 -14.91
CA SER A 534 38.72 2.40 -13.86
C SER A 534 40.18 2.07 -14.11
#